data_AF-D5E8R6-F1
#
_entry.id   AF-D5E8R6-F1
#
_cell.length_a   1.000
_cell.length_b   1.000
_cell.length_c   1.000
_cell.angle_alpha   90.00
_cell.angle_beta   90.00
_cell.angle_gamma   90.00
#
_symmetry.space_group_name_H-M   'P 1'
#
loop_
_entity.id
_entity.type
_entity.pdbx_description
1 polymer ?
#
loop_
_entity_poly.entity_id
_entity_poly.type
_entity_poly.pdbx_seq_one_letter_code
_entity_poly.pdbx_strand_id
1 'polypeptide(L)' 'MIEKVVLYKQGKNIDPAIVFSAILDNNGKVRRNRMYRLYSGHGYNRG' A
#
# COMPACT_ATOMS: atom_id res chain seq x y z
N MET A 1 -17.57 10.54 4.34
CA MET A 1 -16.43 10.62 3.42
C MET A 1 -15.53 9.42 3.69
N ILE A 2 -15.36 8.53 2.71
CA ILE A 2 -14.48 7.38 2.86
C ILE A 2 -13.08 7.80 2.46
N GLU A 3 -12.13 7.78 3.39
CA GLU A 3 -10.74 8.15 3.12
C GLU A 3 -9.90 6.92 2.79
N LYS A 4 -9.07 7.03 1.75
CA LYS A 4 -8.18 5.94 1.31
C LYS A 4 -6.73 6.32 1.64
N VAL A 5 -6.11 5.55 2.51
CA VAL A 5 -4.69 5.68 2.87
C VAL A 5 -3.89 4.62 2.14
N VAL A 6 -2.81 5.01 1.48
CA VAL A 6 -1.86 4.10 0.84
C VAL A 6 -0.45 4.45 1.29
N LEU A 7 0.26 3.49 1.85
CA LEU A 7 1.66 3.63 2.24
C LEU A 7 2.54 2.94 1.21
N TYR A 8 3.62 3.62 0.86
CA TYR A 8 4.61 3.17 -0.10
C TYR A 8 5.95 3.01 0.61
N LYS A 9 6.71 1.99 0.22
CA LYS A 9 8.13 1.88 0.55
C LYS A 9 8.93 2.47 -0.61
N GLN A 10 9.70 3.52 -0.34
CA GLN A 10 10.64 4.06 -1.30
C GLN A 10 11.71 3.01 -1.62
N GLY A 11 11.87 2.71 -2.90
CA GLY A 11 12.95 1.87 -3.41
C GLY A 11 14.18 2.71 -3.69
N LYS A 12 15.37 2.24 -3.31
CA LYS A 12 16.63 2.83 -3.77
C LYS A 12 16.82 2.42 -5.23
N ASN A 13 16.54 3.34 -6.17
CA ASN A 13 16.62 3.17 -7.63
C ASN A 13 15.55 2.26 -8.28
N ILE A 14 14.42 2.01 -7.61
CA ILE A 14 13.24 1.33 -8.21
C ILE A 14 11.97 2.07 -7.81
N ASP A 15 10.90 1.87 -8.58
CA ASP A 15 9.60 2.45 -8.31
C ASP A 15 9.12 2.13 -6.88
N PRO A 16 8.50 3.11 -6.18
CA PRO A 16 8.00 2.92 -4.83
C PRO A 16 6.92 1.83 -4.79
N ALA A 17 7.12 0.82 -3.93
CA ALA A 17 6.21 -0.31 -3.81
C ALA A 17 5.11 -0.02 -2.79
N ILE A 18 3.84 -0.29 -3.12
CA ILE A 18 2.74 -0.23 -2.15
C ILE A 18 2.93 -1.32 -1.10
N VAL A 19 3.00 -0.94 0.17
CA VAL A 19 3.14 -1.88 1.30
C VAL A 19 1.84 -2.09 2.05
N PHE A 20 0.99 -1.07 2.05
CA PHE A 20 -0.23 -1.06 2.84
C PHE A 20 -1.27 -0.16 2.20
N SER A 21 -2.51 -0.61 2.22
CA SER A 21 -3.67 0.22 1.88
C SER A 21 -4.77 0.03 2.91
N ALA A 22 -5.37 1.12 3.37
CA ALA A 22 -6.51 1.11 4.27
C ALA A 22 -7.63 2.03 3.78
N ILE A 23 -8.86 1.63 4.08
CA ILE A 23 -10.06 2.43 3.95
C ILE A 23 -10.50 2.83 5.35
N LEU A 24 -10.58 4.12 5.60
CA LEU A 24 -11.00 4.70 6.87
C LEU A 24 -12.47 5.14 6.80
N ASP A 25 -13.17 4.99 7.93
CA ASP A 25 -14.46 5.63 8.15
C ASP A 25 -14.27 7.09 8.60
N ASN A 26 -15.36 7.86 8.73
CA ASN A 26 -15.35 9.27 9.12
C ASN A 26 -14.69 9.52 10.49
N ASN A 27 -14.62 8.48 11.33
CA ASN A 27 -14.02 8.54 12.66
C ASN A 27 -12.54 8.10 12.66
N GLY A 28 -11.91 7.97 11.49
CA GLY A 28 -10.53 7.51 11.33
C GLY A 28 -10.31 6.02 11.64
N LYS A 29 -11.38 5.25 11.91
CA LYS A 29 -11.28 3.81 12.13
C LYS A 29 -11.09 3.06 10.82
N VAL A 30 -10.16 2.10 10.82
CA VAL A 30 -9.92 1.21 9.69
C VAL A 30 -11.11 0.29 9.51
N ARG A 31 -11.79 0.40 8.35
CA ARG A 31 -12.86 -0.54 7.97
C ARG A 31 -12.32 -1.75 7.24
N ARG A 32 -11.30 -1.55 6.42
CA ARG A 32 -10.66 -2.59 5.60
C ARG A 32 -9.22 -2.21 5.35
N ASN A 33 -8.32 -3.15 5.55
CA ASN A 33 -6.91 -3.00 5.20
C ASN A 33 -6.42 -4.17 4.34
N ARG A 34 -5.36 -3.92 3.58
CA ARG A 34 -4.60 -4.94 2.87
C ARG A 34 -3.12 -4.64 3.00
N MET A 35 -2.39 -5.60 3.51
CA MET A 35 -0.92 -5.56 3.60
C MET A 35 -0.36 -6.36 2.43
N TYR A 36 0.58 -5.77 1.70
CA TYR A 36 1.24 -6.41 0.58
C TYR A 36 2.61 -6.88 1.06
N ARG A 37 2.89 -8.18 0.86
CA ARG A 37 4.21 -8.73 1.12
C ARG A 37 5.15 -8.15 0.08
N LEU A 38 6.21 -7.48 0.53
CA LEU A 38 7.29 -7.03 -0.33
C LEU A 38 8.19 -8.23 -0.63
N TYR A 39 8.12 -8.79 -1.83
CA TYR A 39 9.13 -9.75 -2.28
C TYR A 39 10.36 -8.97 -2.75
N SER A 40 11.48 -9.14 -2.05
CA SER A 40 12.78 -8.62 -2.46
C SER A 40 13.29 -9.43 -3.66
N GLY A 41 12.90 -9.00 -4.86
CA GLY A 41 13.30 -9.61 -6.12
C GLY A 41 12.19 -10.43 -6.76
N HIS A 42 11.93 -10.16 -8.03
CA HIS A 42 10.97 -10.86 -8.90
C HIS A 42 9.48 -10.69 -8.53
N GLY A 43 8.80 -9.70 -9.13
CA GLY A 43 7.35 -9.83 -9.25
C GLY A 43 6.50 -8.60 -9.55
N TYR A 44 7.05 -7.39 -9.62
CA TYR A 44 6.22 -6.19 -9.81
C TYR A 44 6.74 -5.32 -10.95
N ASN A 45 6.68 -5.89 -12.16
CA ASN A 45 6.52 -5.17 -13.43
C ASN A 45 6.06 -6.20 -14.47
N ARG A 46 4.79 -6.59 -14.36
CA ARG A 46 4.02 -7.18 -15.47
C ARG A 46 2.83 -6.26 -15.67
N GLY A 47 3.10 -5.14 -16.30
CA GLY A 47 2.17 -4.13 -16.79
C GLY A 47 2.86 -3.46 -17.95
#